data_AF-A0A6J7KA46-F1
#
_entry.id   AF-A0A6J7KA46-F1
#
_cell.length_a   1.000
_cell.length_b   1.000
_cell.length_c   1.000
_cell.angle_alpha   90.00
_cell.angle_beta   90.00
_cell.angle_gamma   90.00
#
_symmetry.space_group_name_H-M   'P 1'
#
loop_
_entity.id
_entity.type
_entity.pdbx_description
1 polymer ?
#
loop_
_entity_poly.entity_id
_entity_poly.type
_entity_poly.pdbx_seq_one_letter_code
_entity_poly.pdbx_strand_id
1 'polypeptide(L)'
;MNLAAACFVTFAPILAVALLSGRLISRATGEQKPSIVIATGLAFGLVGYGVVVIMLGHLQMFRTTVFLVIAVAATCVSVWRYRTLVAWAKACFRGLLETWKASPLLATAVAGVFAMATALQWVSPLGPDERDYKWGTPLAYAAEHGFLEVDARLSNGVYLSQLLSVPAASFRNVIAARWLGLIALLMLAAAVWFITKVFSGDARWAVLLLATSPVIIYRWNGTGSDLLGASLALLAAAWVVSGKLDSRRAAVIGILVAASIATKVIMVAPVAIVLAWALLRARKEGASNKSVLSYIVIFGGSVLGSFALSALQTMVVSGRLSDTRSRPLYPSGSAELARGVAAGRIPSLHDILILPVTPFVSGLRSVEPYGTRIGLLMVVGLALALVAVFIAPSPWRERIRPALLIGAISYFAVAPLFIKTRFLVFSWGMWTAAVGITLGWLRSSVRRSVWILIGAGATCLGGIEMINASVLLLRSLR
;
A
#
# COMPACT_ATOMS: atom_id res chain seq x y z
N MET A 1 -3.26 30.15 -0.52
CA MET A 1 -2.40 30.08 -1.73
C MET A 1 -1.45 28.88 -1.79
N ASN A 2 -0.98 28.29 -0.68
CA ASN A 2 0.10 27.29 -0.73
C ASN A 2 -0.29 25.87 -1.20
N LEU A 3 -1.58 25.50 -1.21
CA LEU A 3 -1.97 24.12 -1.49
C LEU A 3 -1.76 23.70 -2.94
N ALA A 4 -2.19 24.52 -3.91
CA ALA A 4 -2.06 24.19 -5.33
C ALA A 4 -0.58 24.04 -5.73
N ALA A 5 0.29 24.94 -5.26
CA ALA A 5 1.72 24.86 -5.46
C ALA A 5 2.33 23.61 -4.79
N ALA A 6 1.96 23.32 -3.53
CA ALA A 6 2.44 22.14 -2.82
C ALA A 6 2.04 20.82 -3.52
N CYS A 7 0.79 20.73 -3.99
CA CYS A 7 0.32 19.60 -4.80
C CYS A 7 1.08 19.51 -6.12
N PHE A 8 1.26 20.64 -6.82
CA PHE A 8 1.98 20.69 -8.09
C PHE A 8 3.41 20.18 -7.97
N VAL A 9 4.18 20.66 -6.98
CA VAL A 9 5.56 20.22 -6.76
C VAL A 9 5.68 18.78 -6.25
N THR A 10 4.62 18.24 -5.67
CA THR A 10 4.60 16.85 -5.24
C THR A 10 4.28 15.92 -6.41
N PHE A 11 3.25 16.22 -7.20
CA PHE A 11 2.68 15.28 -8.17
C PHE A 11 3.25 15.39 -9.58
N ALA A 12 3.62 16.58 -10.05
CA ALA A 12 4.15 16.73 -11.41
C ALA A 12 5.42 15.89 -11.63
N PRO A 13 6.41 15.89 -10.70
CA PRO A 13 7.61 15.06 -10.84
C PRO A 13 7.31 13.56 -10.82
N ILE A 14 6.44 13.11 -9.90
CA ILE A 14 6.00 11.71 -9.81
C ILE A 14 5.39 11.27 -11.15
N LEU A 15 4.48 12.08 -11.71
CA LEU A 15 3.81 11.78 -12.97
C LEU A 15 4.80 11.74 -14.15
N ALA A 16 5.71 12.71 -14.24
CA ALA A 16 6.71 12.75 -15.31
C ALA A 16 7.58 11.49 -15.32
N VAL A 17 8.10 11.11 -14.15
CA VAL A 17 8.89 9.87 -13.98
C VAL A 17 8.03 8.64 -14.26
N ALA A 18 6.76 8.64 -13.84
CA ALA A 18 5.83 7.53 -14.12
C ALA A 18 5.59 7.33 -15.62
N LEU A 19 5.40 8.40 -16.38
CA LEU A 19 5.20 8.34 -17.83
C LEU A 19 6.43 7.81 -18.57
N LEU A 20 7.63 8.23 -18.14
CA LEU A 20 8.90 7.76 -18.69
C LEU A 20 9.14 6.29 -18.36
N SER A 21 9.03 5.92 -17.08
CA SER A 21 9.28 4.56 -16.60
C SER A 21 8.25 3.56 -17.11
N GLY A 22 6.96 3.89 -17.11
CA GLY A 22 5.89 2.99 -17.57
C GLY A 22 6.09 2.55 -19.03
N ARG A 23 6.55 3.46 -19.90
CA ARG A 23 6.87 3.13 -21.30
C ARG A 23 8.09 2.21 -21.40
N LEU A 24 9.14 2.47 -20.60
CA LEU A 24 10.34 1.64 -20.58
C LEU A 24 10.04 0.24 -20.04
N ILE A 25 9.27 0.13 -18.96
CA ILE A 25 8.86 -1.14 -18.34
C ILE A 25 8.01 -1.96 -19.31
N SER A 26 7.00 -1.35 -19.95
CA SER A 26 6.16 -2.03 -20.93
C SER A 26 6.98 -2.57 -22.11
N ARG A 27 7.91 -1.77 -22.64
CA ARG A 27 8.83 -2.21 -23.71
C ARG A 27 9.78 -3.31 -23.26
N ALA A 28 10.35 -3.20 -22.08
CA ALA A 28 11.33 -4.15 -21.55
C ALA A 28 10.68 -5.50 -21.22
N THR A 29 9.51 -5.49 -20.57
CA THR A 29 8.86 -6.70 -20.07
C THR A 29 7.84 -7.31 -21.04
N GLY A 30 7.50 -6.59 -22.12
CA GLY A 30 6.42 -6.96 -23.03
C GLY A 30 5.02 -6.84 -22.42
N GLU A 31 4.89 -6.33 -21.18
CA GLU A 31 3.60 -6.17 -20.52
C GLU A 31 2.80 -5.01 -21.15
N GLN A 32 1.57 -5.31 -21.56
CA GLN A 32 0.68 -4.36 -22.23
C GLN A 32 -0.59 -4.08 -21.47
N LYS A 33 -0.88 -4.81 -20.37
CA LYS A 33 -2.09 -4.59 -19.57
C LYS A 33 -2.05 -3.19 -18.95
N PRO A 34 -2.98 -2.28 -19.27
CA PRO A 34 -2.89 -0.89 -18.84
C PRO A 34 -2.85 -0.72 -17.33
N SER A 35 -3.61 -1.53 -16.58
CA SER A 35 -3.69 -1.41 -15.12
C SER A 35 -2.35 -1.63 -14.41
N ILE A 36 -1.60 -2.65 -14.80
CA ILE A 36 -0.30 -2.96 -14.19
C ILE A 36 0.77 -1.99 -14.68
N VAL A 37 0.74 -1.58 -15.95
CA VAL A 37 1.69 -0.60 -16.50
C VAL A 37 1.52 0.76 -15.83
N ILE A 38 0.28 1.23 -15.65
CA ILE A 38 -0.01 2.51 -14.98
C ILE A 38 0.39 2.44 -13.52
N ALA A 39 -0.03 1.40 -12.78
CA ALA A 39 0.30 1.24 -11.37
C ALA A 39 1.82 1.13 -11.13
N THR A 40 2.52 0.40 -12.00
CA THR A 40 3.99 0.25 -11.91
C THR A 40 4.70 1.52 -12.32
N GLY A 41 4.21 2.23 -13.35
CA GLY A 41 4.69 3.56 -13.68
C GLY A 41 4.58 4.50 -12.49
N LEU A 42 3.42 4.56 -11.82
CA LEU A 42 3.25 5.39 -10.61
C LEU A 42 4.19 4.97 -9.48
N ALA A 43 4.38 3.67 -9.26
CA ALA A 43 5.33 3.16 -8.27
C ALA A 43 6.77 3.64 -8.57
N PHE A 44 7.20 3.52 -9.82
CA PHE A 44 8.51 4.00 -10.25
C PHE A 44 8.60 5.54 -10.24
N GLY A 45 7.49 6.23 -10.46
CA GLY A 45 7.35 7.66 -10.28
C GLY A 45 7.65 8.10 -8.84
N LEU A 46 7.04 7.41 -7.87
CA LEU A 46 7.27 7.64 -6.44
C LEU A 46 8.71 7.31 -6.05
N VAL A 47 9.22 6.15 -6.46
CA VAL A 47 10.60 5.74 -6.13
C VAL A 47 11.62 6.69 -6.75
N GLY A 48 11.48 6.99 -8.05
CA GLY A 48 12.39 7.88 -8.76
C GLY A 48 12.34 9.30 -8.22
N TYR A 49 11.16 9.82 -7.86
CA TYR A 49 11.09 11.12 -7.19
C TYR A 49 11.71 11.09 -5.80
N GLY A 50 11.53 10.00 -5.05
CA GLY A 50 12.24 9.79 -3.78
C GLY A 50 13.77 9.87 -3.94
N VAL A 51 14.33 9.28 -5.00
CA VAL A 51 15.77 9.39 -5.33
C VAL A 51 16.17 10.84 -5.62
N VAL A 52 15.35 11.59 -6.36
CA VAL A 52 15.59 13.02 -6.60
C VAL A 52 15.63 13.79 -5.27
N VAL A 53 14.66 13.55 -4.38
CA VAL A 53 14.64 14.18 -3.05
C VAL A 53 15.89 13.80 -2.24
N ILE A 54 16.37 12.56 -2.32
CA ILE A 54 17.63 12.16 -1.66
C ILE A 54 18.81 13.01 -2.16
N MET A 55 18.95 13.14 -3.49
CA MET A 55 20.01 13.94 -4.07
C MET A 55 19.94 15.41 -3.61
N LEU A 56 18.74 16.01 -3.64
CA LEU A 56 18.54 17.39 -3.20
C LEU A 56 18.88 17.58 -1.71
N GLY A 57 18.56 16.60 -0.86
CA GLY A 57 18.83 16.67 0.57
C GLY A 57 20.32 16.69 0.87
N HIS A 58 21.12 15.88 0.17
CA HIS A 58 22.58 15.89 0.30
C HIS A 58 23.22 17.16 -0.27
N LEU A 59 22.59 17.78 -1.27
CA LEU A 59 23.03 19.06 -1.84
C LEU A 59 22.55 20.28 -1.03
N GLN A 60 21.82 20.08 0.07
CA GLN A 60 21.19 21.14 0.87
C GLN A 60 20.27 22.07 0.03
N MET A 61 19.49 21.45 -0.86
CA MET A 61 18.62 22.13 -1.83
C MET A 61 17.12 21.92 -1.57
N PHE A 62 16.68 21.62 -0.35
CA PHE A 62 15.25 21.60 0.01
C PHE A 62 14.65 23.01 0.11
N ARG A 63 14.67 23.73 -1.01
CA ARG A 63 14.10 25.08 -1.17
C ARG A 63 12.85 25.00 -2.04
N THR A 64 11.85 25.81 -1.72
CA THR A 64 10.59 25.90 -2.48
C THR A 64 10.84 26.22 -3.96
N THR A 65 11.80 27.10 -4.26
CA THR A 65 12.19 27.47 -5.64
C THR A 65 12.75 26.29 -6.42
N VAL A 66 13.59 25.46 -5.80
CA VAL A 66 14.15 24.25 -6.43
C VAL A 66 13.04 23.26 -6.76
N PHE A 67 12.12 23.01 -5.83
CA PHE A 67 10.97 22.14 -6.06
C PHE A 67 10.04 22.68 -7.17
N LEU A 68 9.84 24.00 -7.27
CA LEU A 68 9.09 24.62 -8.36
C LEU A 68 9.75 24.41 -9.72
N VAL A 69 11.07 24.62 -9.83
CA VAL A 69 11.83 24.41 -11.07
C VAL A 69 11.70 22.95 -11.53
N ILE A 70 11.84 22.00 -10.61
CA ILE A 70 11.68 20.57 -10.89
C ILE A 70 10.25 20.27 -11.37
N ALA A 71 9.23 20.85 -10.74
CA ALA A 71 7.83 20.66 -11.12
C ALA A 71 7.50 21.23 -12.50
N VAL A 72 8.06 22.39 -12.84
CA VAL A 72 7.94 23.00 -14.18
C VAL A 72 8.62 22.11 -15.22
N ALA A 73 9.86 21.69 -14.98
CA ALA A 73 10.57 20.77 -15.87
C ALA A 73 9.80 19.44 -16.06
N ALA A 74 9.26 18.88 -14.98
CA ALA A 74 8.42 17.68 -15.01
C ALA A 74 7.12 17.89 -15.81
N THR A 75 6.55 19.09 -15.77
CA THR A 75 5.38 19.44 -16.58
C THR A 75 5.75 19.47 -18.06
N CYS A 76 6.89 20.07 -18.42
CA CYS A 76 7.40 20.05 -19.80
C CYS A 76 7.59 18.61 -20.30
N VAL A 77 8.14 17.71 -19.48
CA VAL A 77 8.27 16.27 -19.80
C VAL A 77 6.88 15.63 -19.99
N SER A 78 5.92 15.94 -19.13
CA SER A 78 4.56 15.40 -19.22
C SER A 78 3.83 15.88 -20.48
N VAL A 79 4.02 17.15 -20.85
CA VAL A 79 3.52 17.73 -22.11
C VAL A 79 4.21 17.09 -23.31
N TRP A 80 5.52 16.90 -23.28
CA TRP A 80 6.24 16.17 -24.33
C TRP A 80 5.72 14.72 -24.49
N ARG A 81 5.27 14.12 -23.39
CA ARG A 81 4.63 12.79 -23.34
C ARG A 81 3.10 12.83 -23.36
N TYR A 82 2.47 13.91 -23.83
CA TYR A 82 1.01 14.08 -23.76
C TYR A 82 0.24 12.91 -24.36
N ARG A 83 0.74 12.29 -25.45
CA ARG A 83 0.08 11.13 -26.09
C ARG A 83 -0.03 9.95 -25.13
N THR A 84 1.01 9.67 -24.35
CA THR A 84 1.02 8.61 -23.33
C THR A 84 0.08 8.97 -22.18
N LEU A 85 0.13 10.22 -21.71
CA LEU A 85 -0.76 10.71 -20.66
C LEU A 85 -2.24 10.59 -21.07
N VAL A 86 -2.59 11.02 -22.29
CA VAL A 86 -3.94 10.90 -22.85
C VAL A 86 -4.34 9.43 -23.00
N ALA A 87 -3.43 8.55 -23.42
CA ALA A 87 -3.71 7.12 -23.51
C ALA A 87 -4.01 6.51 -22.13
N TRP A 88 -3.24 6.88 -21.10
CA TRP A 88 -3.48 6.46 -19.71
C TRP A 88 -4.82 6.99 -19.20
N ALA A 89 -5.10 8.28 -19.41
CA ALA A 89 -6.38 8.88 -19.04
C ALA A 89 -7.57 8.18 -19.72
N LYS A 90 -7.47 7.91 -21.03
CA LYS A 90 -8.48 7.15 -21.78
C LYS A 90 -8.63 5.71 -21.28
N ALA A 91 -7.54 5.06 -20.85
CA ALA A 91 -7.59 3.71 -20.31
C ALA A 91 -8.29 3.69 -18.93
N CYS A 92 -7.93 4.62 -18.04
CA CYS A 92 -8.59 4.79 -16.75
C CYS A 92 -10.08 5.10 -16.92
N PHE A 93 -10.43 6.05 -17.80
CA PHE A 93 -11.82 6.43 -18.05
C PHE A 93 -12.64 5.27 -18.63
N ARG A 94 -12.09 4.53 -19.60
CA ARG A 94 -12.76 3.33 -20.14
C ARG A 94 -12.98 2.27 -19.06
N GLY A 95 -11.97 1.97 -18.24
CA GLY A 95 -12.10 1.01 -17.15
C GLY A 95 -13.15 1.43 -16.10
N LEU A 96 -13.21 2.72 -15.77
CA LEU A 96 -14.25 3.29 -14.91
C LEU A 96 -15.65 3.13 -15.53
N LEU A 97 -15.80 3.51 -16.79
CA LEU A 97 -17.08 3.43 -17.51
C LEU A 97 -17.57 1.98 -17.66
N GLU A 98 -16.69 1.04 -17.98
CA GLU A 98 -17.00 -0.39 -18.04
C GLU A 98 -17.43 -0.92 -16.67
N THR A 99 -16.75 -0.51 -15.61
CA THR A 99 -17.11 -0.88 -14.24
C THR A 99 -18.48 -0.32 -13.86
N TRP A 100 -18.75 0.94 -14.20
CA TRP A 100 -20.03 1.62 -13.97
C TRP A 100 -21.18 0.91 -14.70
N LYS A 101 -21.01 0.62 -16.00
CA LYS A 101 -22.01 -0.09 -16.81
C LYS A 101 -22.27 -1.50 -16.28
N ALA A 102 -21.23 -2.20 -15.84
CA ALA A 102 -21.34 -3.59 -15.42
C ALA A 102 -21.83 -3.77 -13.97
N SER A 103 -21.71 -2.75 -13.12
CA SER A 103 -22.22 -2.74 -11.75
C SER A 103 -22.30 -1.31 -11.19
N PRO A 104 -23.38 -0.56 -11.47
CA PRO A 104 -23.47 0.86 -11.10
C PRO A 104 -23.44 1.05 -9.57
N LEU A 105 -24.14 0.19 -8.82
CA LEU A 105 -24.16 0.26 -7.35
C LEU A 105 -22.75 0.10 -6.75
N LEU A 106 -21.96 -0.83 -7.28
CA LEU A 106 -20.59 -1.08 -6.85
C LEU A 106 -19.66 0.08 -7.20
N ALA A 107 -19.81 0.64 -8.41
CA ALA A 107 -19.03 1.78 -8.85
C ALA A 107 -19.35 3.04 -8.00
N THR A 108 -20.63 3.27 -7.69
CA THR A 108 -21.07 4.34 -6.77
C THR A 108 -20.51 4.13 -5.37
N ALA A 109 -20.53 2.91 -4.83
CA ALA A 109 -19.97 2.63 -3.52
C ALA A 109 -18.45 2.89 -3.46
N VAL A 110 -17.70 2.43 -4.47
CA VAL A 110 -16.27 2.73 -4.59
C VAL A 110 -16.02 4.23 -4.70
N ALA A 111 -16.79 4.94 -5.54
CA ALA A 111 -16.68 6.39 -5.68
C ALA A 111 -16.98 7.13 -4.37
N GLY A 112 -18.03 6.73 -3.64
CA GLY A 112 -18.38 7.31 -2.34
C GLY A 112 -17.29 7.08 -1.29
N VAL A 113 -16.70 5.89 -1.27
CA VAL A 113 -15.57 5.56 -0.38
C VAL A 113 -14.32 6.39 -0.74
N PHE A 114 -13.99 6.54 -2.03
CA PHE A 114 -12.89 7.42 -2.47
C PHE A 114 -13.16 8.90 -2.17
N ALA A 115 -14.40 9.37 -2.36
CA ALA A 115 -14.79 10.73 -2.01
C ALA A 115 -14.66 10.98 -0.51
N MET A 116 -15.09 10.02 0.32
CA MET A 116 -14.92 10.09 1.77
C MET A 116 -13.44 10.05 2.17
N ALA A 117 -12.64 9.15 1.58
CA ALA A 117 -11.19 9.10 1.80
C ALA A 117 -10.54 10.45 1.48
N THR A 118 -10.94 11.05 0.37
CA THR A 118 -10.46 12.36 -0.07
C THR A 118 -10.88 13.43 0.93
N ALA A 119 -12.17 13.52 1.28
CA ALA A 119 -12.69 14.47 2.26
C ALA A 119 -11.99 14.37 3.62
N LEU A 120 -11.70 13.16 4.09
CA LEU A 120 -10.95 12.95 5.33
C LEU A 120 -9.53 13.56 5.26
N GLN A 121 -8.86 13.56 4.10
CA GLN A 121 -7.55 14.20 3.98
C GLN A 121 -7.60 15.72 4.18
N TRP A 122 -8.72 16.34 3.81
CA TRP A 122 -8.92 17.78 3.94
C TRP A 122 -9.23 18.20 5.38
N VAL A 123 -9.98 17.38 6.11
CA VAL A 123 -10.65 17.81 7.35
C VAL A 123 -10.03 17.19 8.60
N SER A 124 -9.38 16.02 8.51
CA SER A 124 -8.89 15.35 9.72
C SER A 124 -7.72 16.10 10.37
N PRO A 125 -7.81 16.49 11.66
CA PRO A 125 -6.68 17.10 12.35
C PRO A 125 -5.48 16.15 12.38
N LEU A 126 -4.27 16.69 12.44
CA LEU A 126 -3.06 15.88 12.62
C LEU A 126 -3.13 15.18 13.97
N GLY A 127 -3.28 13.86 13.94
CA GLY A 127 -3.15 13.03 15.14
C GLY A 127 -1.73 13.11 15.73
N PRO A 128 -1.54 12.79 17.02
CA PRO A 128 -0.23 12.87 17.67
C PRO A 128 0.86 12.05 16.93
N ASP A 129 0.54 10.79 16.58
CA ASP A 129 1.38 9.91 15.74
C ASP A 129 1.72 10.52 14.36
N GLU A 130 0.87 11.39 13.81
CA GLU A 130 1.11 11.98 12.49
C GLU A 130 1.98 13.24 12.59
N ARG A 131 1.64 14.10 13.55
CA ARG A 131 2.34 15.35 13.82
C ARG A 131 3.78 15.11 14.24
N ASP A 132 3.96 14.27 15.26
CA ASP A 132 5.24 14.15 15.96
C ASP A 132 6.18 13.16 15.26
N TYR A 133 5.62 12.16 14.56
CA TYR A 133 6.39 11.07 13.97
C TYR A 133 6.51 11.11 12.45
N LYS A 134 5.50 11.62 11.72
CA LYS A 134 5.49 11.53 10.25
C LYS A 134 5.68 12.87 9.56
N TRP A 135 5.20 13.95 10.16
CA TRP A 135 5.27 15.29 9.60
C TRP A 135 6.42 16.13 10.15
N GLY A 136 6.83 15.88 11.41
CA GLY A 136 7.97 16.57 12.02
C GLY A 136 9.26 16.45 11.23
N THR A 137 9.64 15.25 10.79
CA THR A 137 10.90 15.04 10.05
C THR A 137 10.92 15.74 8.69
N PRO A 138 9.90 15.60 7.81
CA PRO A 138 9.85 16.38 6.57
C PRO A 138 9.89 17.90 6.77
N LEU A 139 9.23 18.40 7.82
CA LEU A 139 9.27 19.83 8.17
C LEU A 139 10.67 20.29 8.58
N ALA A 140 11.34 19.52 9.43
CA ALA A 140 12.71 19.81 9.86
C ALA A 140 13.66 19.83 8.67
N TYR A 141 13.60 18.80 7.81
CA TYR A 141 14.42 18.73 6.59
C TYR A 141 14.20 19.95 5.68
N ALA A 142 12.94 20.32 5.47
CA ALA A 142 12.62 21.48 4.64
C ALA A 142 13.09 22.81 5.26
N ALA A 143 13.06 22.94 6.59
CA ALA A 143 13.50 24.14 7.31
C ALA A 143 15.01 24.34 7.22
N GLU A 144 15.80 23.28 7.37
CA GLU A 144 17.26 23.32 7.28
C GLU A 144 17.79 23.15 5.85
N HIS A 145 16.88 23.12 4.87
CA HIS A 145 17.18 22.93 3.46
C HIS A 145 17.93 21.62 3.11
N GLY A 146 18.05 20.66 4.03
CA GLY A 146 18.81 19.43 3.82
C GLY A 146 18.46 18.35 4.84
N PHE A 147 19.25 17.28 4.87
CA PHE A 147 19.11 16.24 5.90
C PHE A 147 19.75 16.68 7.20
N LEU A 148 19.06 16.43 8.32
CA LEU A 148 19.59 16.58 9.67
C LEU A 148 19.09 15.47 10.58
N GLU A 149 19.73 15.29 11.72
CA GLU A 149 19.21 14.40 12.75
C GLU A 149 17.97 15.04 13.41
N VAL A 150 16.87 14.29 13.49
CA VAL A 150 15.62 14.76 14.12
C VAL A 150 15.29 13.84 15.28
N ASP A 151 14.94 14.43 16.44
CA ASP A 151 14.59 13.65 17.64
C ASP A 151 13.19 12.99 17.58
N ALA A 152 12.70 12.73 16.36
CA ALA A 152 11.49 11.98 16.12
C ALA A 152 11.82 10.48 16.07
N ARG A 153 11.08 9.68 16.86
CA ARG A 153 11.18 8.21 16.97
C ARG A 153 11.32 7.58 15.57
N LEU A 154 12.41 6.87 15.26
CA LEU A 154 12.61 6.15 13.97
C LEU A 154 12.72 7.05 12.71
N SER A 155 13.35 8.24 12.77
CA SER A 155 13.31 9.19 11.63
C SER A 155 14.60 9.42 10.84
N ASN A 156 15.74 8.84 11.25
CA ASN A 156 17.03 9.08 10.59
C ASN A 156 17.33 8.14 9.39
N GLY A 157 16.38 7.27 9.03
CA GLY A 157 16.50 6.39 7.86
C GLY A 157 16.01 7.03 6.55
N VAL A 158 16.33 6.41 5.42
CA VAL A 158 15.82 6.78 4.08
C VAL A 158 14.38 6.32 3.91
N TYR A 159 13.45 6.89 4.66
CA TYR A 159 12.05 6.50 4.54
C TYR A 159 11.41 7.17 3.34
N LEU A 160 11.13 6.37 2.30
CA LEU A 160 10.55 6.87 1.04
C LEU A 160 9.30 7.73 1.27
N SER A 161 8.43 7.32 2.21
CA SER A 161 7.22 8.09 2.57
C SER A 161 7.50 9.47 3.17
N GLN A 162 8.58 9.61 3.96
CA GLN A 162 8.99 10.90 4.52
C GLN A 162 9.63 11.77 3.44
N LEU A 163 10.52 11.20 2.62
CA LEU A 163 11.15 11.89 1.50
C LEU A 163 10.12 12.50 0.55
N LEU A 164 9.12 11.71 0.17
CA LEU A 164 8.05 12.20 -0.71
C LEU A 164 7.19 13.30 -0.08
N SER A 165 7.22 13.44 1.25
CA SER A 165 6.51 14.48 1.98
C SER A 165 7.32 15.79 2.09
N VAL A 166 8.64 15.78 1.86
CA VAL A 166 9.51 16.97 1.95
C VAL A 166 9.10 18.10 1.01
N PRO A 167 8.77 17.86 -0.28
CA PRO A 167 8.31 18.91 -1.18
C PRO A 167 7.08 19.63 -0.62
N ALA A 168 6.06 18.89 -0.17
CA ALA A 168 4.89 19.46 0.47
C ALA A 168 5.21 20.20 1.78
N ALA A 169 6.18 19.69 2.56
CA ALA A 169 6.65 20.29 3.80
C ALA A 169 7.38 21.63 3.59
N SER A 170 8.09 21.80 2.46
CA SER A 170 8.70 23.08 2.08
C SER A 170 7.68 24.20 1.87
N PHE A 171 6.43 23.85 1.54
CA PHE A 171 5.29 24.77 1.46
C PHE A 171 4.45 24.79 2.74
N ARG A 172 4.91 24.10 3.81
CA ARG A 172 4.22 23.89 5.08
C ARG A 172 2.80 23.37 4.90
N ASN A 173 2.60 22.49 3.91
CA ASN A 173 1.28 22.01 3.53
C ASN A 173 1.12 20.51 3.74
N VAL A 174 0.53 20.13 4.87
CA VAL A 174 0.32 18.71 5.21
C VAL A 174 -0.73 18.03 4.35
N ILE A 175 -1.71 18.79 3.84
CA ILE A 175 -2.75 18.26 2.97
C ILE A 175 -2.11 17.72 1.68
N ALA A 176 -1.17 18.46 1.07
CA ALA A 176 -0.43 18.02 -0.11
C ALA A 176 0.33 16.70 0.12
N ALA A 177 0.96 16.52 1.29
CA ALA A 177 1.65 15.28 1.63
C ALA A 177 0.69 14.09 1.79
N ARG A 178 -0.47 14.35 2.39
CA ARG A 178 -1.55 13.36 2.59
C ARG A 178 -2.11 12.78 1.29
N TRP A 179 -2.07 13.54 0.20
CA TRP A 179 -2.46 13.04 -1.13
C TRP A 179 -1.56 11.89 -1.64
N LEU A 180 -0.34 11.72 -1.12
CA LEU A 180 0.48 10.53 -1.42
C LEU A 180 -0.19 9.23 -0.98
N GLY A 181 -0.97 9.28 0.11
CA GLY A 181 -1.81 8.18 0.52
C GLY A 181 -2.77 7.77 -0.58
N LEU A 182 -3.45 8.73 -1.21
CA LEU A 182 -4.43 8.43 -2.27
C LEU A 182 -3.78 7.73 -3.46
N ILE A 183 -2.55 8.10 -3.84
CA ILE A 183 -1.78 7.37 -4.85
C ILE A 183 -1.50 5.94 -4.39
N ALA A 184 -1.05 5.75 -3.15
CA ALA A 184 -0.85 4.42 -2.59
C ALA A 184 -2.16 3.61 -2.60
N LEU A 185 -3.31 4.20 -2.25
CA LEU A 185 -4.61 3.52 -2.30
C LEU A 185 -4.98 3.07 -3.72
N LEU A 186 -4.74 3.92 -4.71
CA LEU A 186 -4.97 3.58 -6.12
C LEU A 186 -4.04 2.45 -6.59
N MET A 187 -2.77 2.48 -6.19
CA MET A 187 -1.81 1.40 -6.47
C MET A 187 -2.23 0.10 -5.80
N LEU A 188 -2.67 0.15 -4.53
CA LEU A 188 -3.19 -0.99 -3.80
C LEU A 188 -4.39 -1.61 -4.54
N ALA A 189 -5.35 -0.77 -4.91
CA ALA A 189 -6.55 -1.18 -5.64
C ALA A 189 -6.20 -1.81 -6.99
N ALA A 190 -5.27 -1.22 -7.74
CA ALA A 190 -4.81 -1.75 -9.01
C ALA A 190 -4.11 -3.11 -8.87
N ALA A 191 -3.25 -3.27 -7.85
CA ALA A 191 -2.55 -4.52 -7.57
C ALA A 191 -3.53 -5.64 -7.21
N VAL A 192 -4.45 -5.39 -6.27
CA VAL A 192 -5.47 -6.37 -5.86
C VAL A 192 -6.40 -6.71 -7.03
N TRP A 193 -6.85 -5.70 -7.78
CA TRP A 193 -7.67 -5.91 -8.97
C TRP A 193 -6.98 -6.85 -9.97
N PHE A 194 -5.69 -6.61 -10.23
CA PHE A 194 -4.91 -7.40 -11.17
C PHE A 194 -4.76 -8.84 -10.70
N ILE A 195 -4.37 -9.05 -9.44
CA ILE A 195 -4.22 -10.39 -8.85
C ILE A 195 -5.53 -11.16 -8.98
N THR A 196 -6.65 -10.54 -8.58
CA THR A 196 -7.97 -11.18 -8.71
C THR A 196 -8.31 -11.51 -10.16
N LYS A 197 -8.05 -10.60 -11.11
CA LYS A 197 -8.30 -10.84 -12.54
C LYS A 197 -7.48 -11.99 -13.12
N VAL A 198 -6.18 -12.08 -12.78
CA VAL A 198 -5.31 -13.16 -13.25
C VAL A 198 -5.86 -14.52 -12.82
N PHE A 199 -6.43 -14.60 -11.62
CA PHE A 199 -7.09 -15.78 -11.10
C PHE A 199 -8.57 -15.90 -11.49
N SER A 200 -9.02 -15.18 -12.52
CA SER A 200 -10.41 -15.21 -13.04
C SER A 200 -11.49 -14.82 -12.02
N GLY A 201 -11.15 -14.06 -10.99
CA GLY A 201 -12.07 -13.58 -9.97
C GLY A 201 -12.88 -12.33 -10.37
N ASP A 202 -13.87 -11.98 -9.54
CA ASP A 202 -14.58 -10.69 -9.64
C ASP A 202 -13.80 -9.59 -8.93
N ALA A 203 -12.87 -9.00 -9.66
CA ALA A 203 -11.98 -7.95 -9.18
C ALA A 203 -12.69 -6.67 -8.71
N ARG A 204 -13.95 -6.45 -9.10
CA ARG A 204 -14.70 -5.24 -8.67
C ARG A 204 -15.08 -5.35 -7.19
N TRP A 205 -15.49 -6.54 -6.76
CA TRP A 205 -15.78 -6.81 -5.36
C TRP A 205 -14.50 -6.75 -4.51
N ALA A 206 -13.39 -7.28 -5.04
CA ALA A 206 -12.10 -7.13 -4.38
C ALA A 206 -11.75 -5.66 -4.16
N VAL A 207 -11.88 -4.80 -5.19
CA VAL A 207 -11.61 -3.37 -5.02
C VAL A 207 -12.56 -2.69 -4.03
N LEU A 208 -13.85 -3.05 -3.98
CA LEU A 208 -14.77 -2.49 -2.98
C LEU A 208 -14.39 -2.90 -1.56
N LEU A 209 -14.16 -4.19 -1.32
CA LEU A 209 -13.72 -4.69 -0.01
C LEU A 209 -12.41 -4.01 0.41
N LEU A 210 -11.50 -3.82 -0.54
CA LEU A 210 -10.26 -3.09 -0.36
C LEU A 210 -10.46 -1.59 -0.24
N ALA A 211 -11.56 -0.98 -0.69
CA ALA A 211 -11.80 0.44 -0.48
C ALA A 211 -12.39 0.66 0.93
N THR A 212 -13.29 -0.24 1.35
CA THR A 212 -13.92 -0.17 2.68
C THR A 212 -12.95 -0.45 3.83
N SER A 213 -11.93 -1.32 3.63
CA SER A 213 -10.96 -1.63 4.69
C SER A 213 -10.03 -0.45 5.04
N PRO A 214 -9.43 0.28 4.06
CA PRO A 214 -8.57 1.42 4.27
C PRO A 214 -9.25 2.72 4.59
N VAL A 215 -10.50 2.96 4.22
CA VAL A 215 -11.17 4.20 4.65
C VAL A 215 -11.37 4.25 6.17
N ILE A 216 -11.46 3.08 6.81
CA ILE A 216 -11.38 2.95 8.27
C ILE A 216 -9.94 3.21 8.77
N ILE A 217 -8.90 2.81 8.02
CA ILE A 217 -7.48 3.12 8.33
C ILE A 217 -7.18 4.62 8.17
N TYR A 218 -7.74 5.27 7.15
CA TYR A 218 -7.46 6.65 6.77
C TYR A 218 -7.92 7.66 7.80
N ARG A 219 -8.99 7.33 8.52
CA ARG A 219 -9.49 8.13 9.65
C ARG A 219 -8.42 8.36 10.74
N TRP A 220 -7.33 7.57 10.78
CA TRP A 220 -6.36 7.61 11.89
C TRP A 220 -4.88 7.62 11.46
N ASN A 221 -4.54 7.69 10.16
CA ASN A 221 -3.15 7.51 9.73
C ASN A 221 -2.80 8.32 8.46
N GLY A 222 -2.80 9.65 8.55
CA GLY A 222 -2.79 10.53 7.38
C GLY A 222 -1.57 10.45 6.46
N THR A 223 -0.37 10.04 6.90
CA THR A 223 0.79 10.01 5.98
C THR A 223 0.98 8.74 5.15
N GLY A 224 0.07 7.77 5.20
CA GLY A 224 0.01 6.69 4.19
C GLY A 224 1.23 5.76 4.07
N SER A 225 2.23 5.81 4.95
CA SER A 225 3.46 5.01 4.79
C SER A 225 3.25 3.50 4.84
N ASP A 226 2.36 3.04 5.73
CA ASP A 226 1.94 1.63 5.79
C ASP A 226 1.26 1.19 4.50
N LEU A 227 0.38 2.06 3.99
CA LEU A 227 -0.35 1.83 2.76
C LEU A 227 0.59 1.81 1.56
N LEU A 228 1.51 2.75 1.47
CA LEU A 228 2.50 2.84 0.40
C LEU A 228 3.39 1.60 0.37
N GLY A 229 3.97 1.22 1.51
CA GLY A 229 4.79 0.01 1.60
C GLY A 229 4.01 -1.24 1.18
N ALA A 230 2.82 -1.44 1.73
CA ALA A 230 1.98 -2.57 1.37
C ALA A 230 1.55 -2.56 -0.12
N SER A 231 1.29 -1.40 -0.69
CA SER A 231 0.94 -1.25 -2.12
C SER A 231 2.09 -1.64 -3.03
N LEU A 232 3.32 -1.26 -2.67
CA LEU A 232 4.53 -1.64 -3.40
C LEU A 232 4.77 -3.15 -3.31
N ALA A 233 4.64 -3.75 -2.13
CA ALA A 233 4.74 -5.20 -1.95
C ALA A 233 3.64 -5.97 -2.71
N LEU A 234 2.39 -5.49 -2.69
CA LEU A 234 1.29 -6.11 -3.44
C LEU A 234 1.45 -5.94 -4.94
N LEU A 235 2.01 -4.83 -5.40
CA LEU A 235 2.32 -4.65 -6.82
C LEU A 235 3.45 -5.59 -7.25
N ALA A 236 4.45 -5.82 -6.40
CA ALA A 236 5.46 -6.86 -6.65
C ALA A 236 4.79 -8.25 -6.74
N ALA A 237 3.83 -8.54 -5.86
CA ALA A 237 3.02 -9.77 -5.89
C ALA A 237 2.19 -9.86 -7.19
N ALA A 238 1.64 -8.75 -7.68
CA ALA A 238 0.95 -8.67 -8.97
C ALA A 238 1.88 -9.00 -10.14
N TRP A 239 3.13 -8.51 -10.11
CA TRP A 239 4.15 -8.89 -11.09
C TRP A 239 4.51 -10.37 -11.02
N VAL A 240 4.60 -10.94 -9.81
CA VAL A 240 4.80 -12.38 -9.63
C VAL A 240 3.70 -13.18 -10.33
N VAL A 241 2.45 -12.69 -10.39
CA VAL A 241 1.34 -13.39 -11.09
C VAL A 241 1.18 -13.03 -12.57
N SER A 242 1.75 -11.91 -13.03
CA SER A 242 1.52 -11.35 -14.38
C SER A 242 1.91 -12.26 -15.55
N GLY A 243 2.89 -13.14 -15.37
CA GLY A 243 3.30 -14.15 -16.34
C GLY A 243 4.58 -14.88 -15.90
N LYS A 244 5.24 -15.58 -16.83
CA LYS A 244 6.49 -16.31 -16.55
C LYS A 244 7.59 -15.41 -15.99
N LEU A 245 8.30 -15.85 -14.95
CA LEU A 245 9.38 -15.06 -14.36
C LEU A 245 10.62 -15.08 -15.26
N ASP A 246 11.08 -13.89 -15.67
CA ASP A 246 12.34 -13.64 -16.37
C ASP A 246 13.18 -12.59 -15.60
N SER A 247 14.41 -12.35 -16.03
CA SER A 247 15.32 -11.40 -15.35
C SER A 247 14.78 -9.96 -15.33
N ARG A 248 14.00 -9.56 -16.34
CA ARG A 248 13.45 -8.19 -16.44
C ARG A 248 12.31 -8.00 -15.44
N ARG A 249 11.42 -8.98 -15.32
CA ARG A 249 10.36 -9.03 -14.31
C ARG A 249 10.94 -9.18 -12.91
N ALA A 250 11.97 -10.01 -12.74
CA ALA A 250 12.69 -10.13 -11.48
C ALA A 250 13.29 -8.78 -11.04
N ALA A 251 13.84 -7.99 -11.97
CA ALA A 251 14.33 -6.64 -11.67
C ALA A 251 13.20 -5.69 -11.24
N VAL A 252 12.05 -5.70 -11.93
CA VAL A 252 10.88 -4.89 -11.52
C VAL A 252 10.40 -5.28 -10.12
N ILE A 253 10.27 -6.59 -9.84
CA ILE A 253 9.91 -7.11 -8.52
C ILE A 253 10.93 -6.66 -7.47
N GLY A 254 12.23 -6.79 -7.77
CA GLY A 254 13.32 -6.37 -6.88
C GLY A 254 13.24 -4.90 -6.50
N ILE A 255 13.01 -4.01 -7.48
CA ILE A 255 12.85 -2.56 -7.26
C ILE A 255 11.62 -2.27 -6.38
N LEU A 256 10.47 -2.89 -6.68
CA LEU A 256 9.24 -2.69 -5.90
C LEU A 256 9.39 -3.17 -4.45
N VAL A 257 10.07 -4.30 -4.27
CA VAL A 257 10.41 -4.86 -2.96
C VAL A 257 11.37 -3.95 -2.19
N ALA A 258 12.43 -3.48 -2.83
CA ALA A 258 13.39 -2.55 -2.24
C ALA A 258 12.68 -1.27 -1.77
N ALA A 259 11.85 -0.69 -2.65
CA ALA A 259 11.05 0.48 -2.35
C ALA A 259 10.06 0.24 -1.19
N SER A 260 9.48 -0.96 -1.10
CA SER A 260 8.60 -1.35 0.00
C SER A 260 9.35 -1.36 1.34
N ILE A 261 10.54 -1.95 1.40
CA ILE A 261 11.40 -1.95 2.60
C ILE A 261 11.84 -0.52 2.94
N ALA A 262 12.29 0.24 1.95
CA ALA A 262 12.69 1.64 2.13
C ALA A 262 11.53 2.53 2.59
N THR A 263 10.28 2.18 2.25
CA THR A 263 9.11 2.88 2.81
C THR A 263 8.94 2.58 4.30
N LYS A 264 9.13 1.30 4.68
CA LYS A 264 9.02 0.85 6.06
C LYS A 264 9.71 -0.50 6.28
N VAL A 265 10.64 -0.58 7.23
CA VAL A 265 11.44 -1.79 7.51
C VAL A 265 10.59 -3.02 7.84
N ILE A 266 9.44 -2.84 8.49
CA ILE A 266 8.49 -3.94 8.77
C ILE A 266 8.02 -4.69 7.51
N MET A 267 8.10 -4.06 6.34
CA MET A 267 7.73 -4.67 5.07
C MET A 267 8.68 -5.80 4.64
N VAL A 268 9.80 -6.03 5.35
CA VAL A 268 10.69 -7.18 5.12
C VAL A 268 9.93 -8.51 5.17
N ALA A 269 8.98 -8.67 6.10
CA ALA A 269 8.18 -9.89 6.21
C ALA A 269 7.30 -10.16 4.97
N PRO A 270 6.39 -9.25 4.55
CA PRO A 270 5.59 -9.46 3.33
C PRO A 270 6.47 -9.55 2.07
N VAL A 271 7.58 -8.81 2.01
CA VAL A 271 8.57 -8.93 0.93
C VAL A 271 9.15 -10.34 0.85
N ALA A 272 9.63 -10.90 1.96
CA ALA A 272 10.25 -12.22 1.97
C ALA A 272 9.27 -13.28 1.43
N ILE A 273 7.99 -13.14 1.76
CA ILE A 273 6.92 -14.02 1.25
C ILE A 273 6.72 -13.84 -0.26
N VAL A 274 6.69 -12.60 -0.77
CA VAL A 274 6.60 -12.34 -2.22
C VAL A 274 7.79 -12.93 -2.97
N LEU A 275 9.01 -12.77 -2.45
CA LEU A 275 10.22 -13.31 -3.05
C LEU A 275 10.23 -14.84 -3.04
N ALA A 276 9.87 -15.46 -1.90
CA ALA A 276 9.72 -16.91 -1.80
C ALA A 276 8.68 -17.44 -2.80
N TRP A 277 7.55 -16.75 -2.93
CA TRP A 277 6.53 -17.10 -3.91
C TRP A 277 7.04 -17.01 -5.34
N ALA A 278 7.78 -15.94 -5.69
CA ALA A 278 8.38 -15.77 -7.00
C ALA A 278 9.33 -16.93 -7.35
N LEU A 279 10.20 -17.32 -6.41
CA LEU A 279 11.16 -18.42 -6.59
C LEU A 279 10.47 -19.77 -6.73
N LEU A 280 9.48 -20.05 -5.87
CA LEU A 280 8.67 -21.28 -5.94
C LEU A 280 7.92 -21.37 -7.27
N ARG A 281 7.35 -20.26 -7.74
CA ARG A 281 6.68 -20.19 -9.04
C ARG A 281 7.66 -20.44 -10.18
N ALA A 282 8.80 -19.75 -10.18
CA ALA A 282 9.82 -19.92 -11.21
C ALA A 282 10.28 -21.38 -11.33
N ARG A 283 10.47 -22.07 -10.19
CA ARG A 283 10.77 -23.50 -10.16
C ARG A 283 9.67 -24.35 -10.78
N LYS A 284 8.41 -24.10 -10.44
CA LYS A 284 7.25 -24.79 -11.04
C LYS A 284 7.13 -24.55 -12.55
N GLU A 285 7.57 -23.39 -13.04
CA GLU A 285 7.61 -23.04 -14.46
C GLU A 285 8.86 -23.55 -15.21
N GLY A 286 9.67 -24.39 -14.56
CA GLY A 286 10.86 -25.01 -15.16
C GLY A 286 12.06 -24.08 -15.26
N ALA A 287 12.18 -23.05 -14.42
CA ALA A 287 13.38 -22.20 -14.41
C ALA A 287 14.62 -23.01 -14.03
N SER A 288 15.71 -22.82 -14.79
CA SER A 288 16.99 -23.48 -14.53
C SER A 288 17.63 -23.01 -13.21
N ASN A 289 18.53 -23.82 -12.65
CA ASN A 289 19.29 -23.45 -11.45
C ASN A 289 20.00 -22.10 -11.59
N LYS A 290 20.59 -21.84 -12.76
CA LYS A 290 21.26 -20.56 -13.08
C LYS A 290 20.29 -19.38 -13.06
N SER A 291 19.07 -19.56 -13.58
CA SER A 291 18.04 -18.52 -13.57
C SER A 291 17.58 -18.22 -12.15
N VAL A 292 17.33 -19.27 -11.35
CA VAL A 292 16.93 -19.13 -9.94
C VAL A 292 18.01 -18.43 -9.13
N LEU A 293 19.29 -18.81 -9.32
CA LEU A 293 20.40 -18.11 -8.67
C LEU A 293 20.45 -16.64 -9.07
N SER A 294 20.25 -16.33 -10.35
CA SER A 294 20.20 -14.94 -10.83
C SER A 294 19.06 -14.16 -10.16
N TYR A 295 17.89 -14.78 -9.99
CA TYR A 295 16.76 -14.15 -9.27
C TYR A 295 17.08 -13.92 -7.80
N ILE A 296 17.72 -14.90 -7.13
CA ILE A 296 18.19 -14.75 -5.74
C ILE A 296 19.17 -13.59 -5.64
N VAL A 297 20.11 -13.44 -6.59
CA VAL A 297 21.06 -12.31 -6.60
C VAL A 297 20.33 -10.98 -6.80
N ILE A 298 19.38 -10.89 -7.73
CA ILE A 298 18.58 -9.67 -7.95
C ILE A 298 17.79 -9.30 -6.69
N PHE A 299 17.11 -10.28 -6.09
CA PHE A 299 16.28 -10.08 -4.90
C PHE A 299 17.14 -9.75 -3.66
N GLY A 300 18.19 -10.54 -3.42
CA GLY A 300 19.14 -10.33 -2.34
C GLY A 300 19.83 -8.98 -2.45
N GLY A 301 20.30 -8.61 -3.65
CA GLY A 301 20.88 -7.29 -3.93
C GLY A 301 19.90 -6.15 -3.68
N SER A 302 18.61 -6.32 -4.02
CA SER A 302 17.57 -5.32 -3.75
C SER A 302 17.32 -5.10 -2.25
N VAL A 303 17.25 -6.20 -1.49
CA VAL A 303 17.07 -6.15 -0.03
C VAL A 303 18.31 -5.56 0.63
N LEU A 304 19.49 -6.11 0.36
CA LEU A 304 20.77 -5.64 0.92
C LEU A 304 21.05 -4.19 0.55
N GLY A 305 20.79 -3.79 -0.69
CA GLY A 305 20.94 -2.41 -1.14
C GLY A 305 20.03 -1.44 -0.37
N SER A 306 18.78 -1.83 -0.10
CA SER A 306 17.86 -1.01 0.70
C SER A 306 18.35 -0.83 2.14
N PHE A 307 18.86 -1.90 2.75
CA PHE A 307 19.46 -1.84 4.08
C PHE A 307 20.74 -1.01 4.10
N ALA A 308 21.63 -1.21 3.13
CA ALA A 308 22.89 -0.48 3.01
C ALA A 308 22.65 1.03 2.82
N LEU A 309 21.71 1.43 1.96
CA LEU A 309 21.33 2.83 1.78
C LEU A 309 20.73 3.42 3.05
N SER A 310 19.89 2.67 3.75
CA SER A 310 19.29 3.12 5.02
C SER A 310 20.36 3.31 6.11
N ALA A 311 21.30 2.36 6.22
CA ALA A 311 22.40 2.41 7.17
C ALA A 311 23.39 3.55 6.85
N LEU A 312 23.74 3.71 5.57
CA LEU A 312 24.62 4.80 5.12
C LEU A 312 24.00 6.16 5.40
N GLN A 313 22.72 6.36 5.07
CA GLN A 313 22.03 7.62 5.38
C GLN A 313 22.03 7.87 6.89
N THR A 314 21.69 6.86 7.68
CA THR A 314 21.66 7.00 9.14
C THR A 314 23.04 7.45 9.63
N MET A 315 24.12 6.81 9.15
CA MET A 315 25.50 7.20 9.45
C MET A 315 25.85 8.62 9.00
N VAL A 316 25.46 9.03 7.79
CA VAL A 316 25.73 10.37 7.26
C VAL A 316 25.01 11.44 8.08
N VAL A 317 23.80 11.14 8.54
CA VAL A 317 22.94 12.11 9.25
C VAL A 317 23.24 12.19 10.74
N SER A 318 23.41 11.06 11.43
CA SER A 318 23.58 11.02 12.90
C SER A 318 24.99 10.63 13.35
N GLY A 319 25.89 10.28 12.43
CA GLY A 319 27.21 9.73 12.78
C GLY A 319 27.17 8.33 13.42
N ARG A 320 26.01 7.66 13.44
CA ARG A 320 25.79 6.37 14.13
C ARG A 320 24.94 5.43 13.28
N LEU A 321 25.18 4.12 13.40
CA LEU A 321 24.41 3.09 12.67
C LEU A 321 23.03 2.83 13.29
N SER A 322 22.86 3.18 14.56
CA SER A 322 21.62 2.94 15.31
C SER A 322 21.32 4.11 16.23
N ASP A 323 20.03 4.41 16.34
CA ASP A 323 19.49 5.24 17.41
C ASP A 323 19.73 4.55 18.76
N THR A 324 20.34 5.26 19.72
CA THR A 324 20.62 4.76 21.07
C THR A 324 19.35 4.51 21.90
N ARG A 325 18.20 5.02 21.43
CA ARG A 325 16.93 4.97 22.16
C ARG A 325 16.10 3.72 21.89
N SER A 326 16.67 2.65 21.33
CA SER A 326 16.02 1.35 21.00
C SER A 326 14.81 1.08 21.88
N ARG A 327 13.63 1.55 21.44
CA ARG A 327 12.47 1.57 22.32
C ARG A 327 12.03 0.12 22.50
N PRO A 328 11.95 -0.37 23.75
CA PRO A 328 11.73 -1.78 24.01
C PRO A 328 10.38 -2.23 23.43
N LEU A 329 10.32 -3.50 23.01
CA LEU A 329 9.04 -4.18 22.86
C LEU A 329 8.40 -4.26 24.25
N TYR A 330 7.13 -3.86 24.34
CA TYR A 330 6.44 -3.84 25.62
C TYR A 330 5.86 -5.23 25.95
N PRO A 331 5.83 -5.65 27.24
CA PRO A 331 5.11 -6.85 27.65
C PRO A 331 3.62 -6.75 27.32
N SER A 332 3.01 -7.90 27.05
CA SER A 332 1.56 -8.01 26.90
C SER A 332 0.87 -7.64 28.23
N GLY A 333 -0.12 -6.74 28.18
CA GLY A 333 -0.80 -6.21 29.37
C GLY A 333 -0.19 -4.94 29.99
N SER A 334 0.90 -4.40 29.42
CA SER A 334 1.48 -3.13 29.88
C SER A 334 0.54 -1.93 29.73
N ALA A 335 0.70 -0.92 30.57
CA ALA A 335 -0.11 0.29 30.53
C ALA A 335 0.07 1.07 29.21
N GLU A 336 1.26 1.03 28.64
CA GLU A 336 1.60 1.61 27.34
C GLU A 336 0.87 0.92 26.18
N LEU A 337 0.62 -0.39 26.33
CA LEU A 337 -0.23 -1.18 25.43
C LEU A 337 -1.68 -0.71 25.53
N ALA A 338 -2.21 -0.63 26.74
CA ALA A 338 -3.61 -0.24 27.01
C ALA A 338 -3.92 1.19 26.54
N ARG A 339 -2.92 2.09 26.56
CA ARG A 339 -3.04 3.47 26.09
C ARG A 339 -2.75 3.66 24.59
N GLY A 340 -2.41 2.60 23.85
CA GLY A 340 -2.13 2.66 22.40
C GLY A 340 -0.81 3.34 22.01
N VAL A 341 0.11 3.51 22.97
CA VAL A 341 1.39 4.23 22.82
C VAL A 341 2.54 3.30 22.39
N ALA A 342 2.37 1.99 22.61
CA ALA A 342 3.33 0.97 22.20
C ALA A 342 3.43 0.81 20.67
N ALA A 343 4.67 0.73 20.16
CA ALA A 343 4.94 0.50 18.74
C ALA A 343 5.02 -0.99 18.37
N GLY A 344 5.31 -1.85 19.35
CA GLY A 344 5.42 -3.29 19.21
C GLY A 344 5.36 -3.95 20.58
N ARG A 345 5.20 -5.27 20.61
CA ARG A 345 5.09 -6.04 21.85
C ARG A 345 5.76 -7.40 21.75
N ILE A 346 6.01 -7.99 22.90
CA ILE A 346 6.36 -9.41 23.00
C ILE A 346 5.04 -10.20 23.05
N PRO A 347 4.76 -11.08 22.07
CA PRO A 347 3.53 -11.87 22.06
C PRO A 347 3.52 -12.85 23.23
N SER A 348 2.40 -12.95 23.95
CA SER A 348 2.16 -14.02 24.93
C SER A 348 1.68 -15.30 24.22
N LEU A 349 1.71 -16.43 24.94
CA LEU A 349 1.15 -17.69 24.43
C LEU A 349 -0.34 -17.55 24.09
N HIS A 350 -1.10 -16.85 24.93
CA HIS A 350 -2.51 -16.57 24.66
C HIS A 350 -2.70 -15.85 23.33
N ASP A 351 -1.87 -14.84 23.04
CA ASP A 351 -1.92 -14.13 21.77
C ASP A 351 -1.73 -15.05 20.59
N ILE A 352 -0.70 -15.90 20.64
CA ILE A 352 -0.39 -16.86 19.59
C ILE A 352 -1.56 -17.81 19.36
N LEU A 353 -2.21 -18.27 20.44
CA LEU A 353 -3.36 -19.18 20.38
C LEU A 353 -4.61 -18.52 19.79
N ILE A 354 -4.86 -17.24 20.08
CA ILE A 354 -6.04 -16.53 19.56
C ILE A 354 -5.82 -15.91 18.18
N LEU A 355 -4.57 -15.78 17.70
CA LEU A 355 -4.25 -15.17 16.39
C LEU A 355 -5.12 -15.66 15.21
N PRO A 356 -5.48 -16.97 15.09
CA PRO A 356 -6.31 -17.45 13.98
C PRO A 356 -7.74 -16.89 13.99
N VAL A 357 -8.33 -16.72 15.18
CA VAL A 357 -9.71 -16.23 15.36
C VAL A 357 -9.77 -14.71 15.54
N THR A 358 -8.62 -14.11 15.81
CA THR A 358 -8.45 -12.70 16.09
C THR A 358 -9.08 -11.77 15.06
N PRO A 359 -8.93 -11.96 13.72
CA PRO A 359 -9.60 -11.11 12.72
C PRO A 359 -11.14 -11.13 12.80
N PHE A 360 -11.74 -12.17 13.38
CA PHE A 360 -13.19 -12.34 13.52
C PHE A 360 -13.72 -11.78 14.85
N VAL A 361 -12.93 -11.89 15.92
CA VAL A 361 -13.32 -11.46 17.28
C VAL A 361 -13.12 -9.96 17.49
N SER A 362 -12.03 -9.42 16.95
CA SER A 362 -11.58 -8.06 17.26
C SER A 362 -12.29 -6.94 16.49
N GLY A 363 -13.03 -7.28 15.42
CA GLY A 363 -13.94 -6.35 14.73
C GLY A 363 -15.17 -5.95 15.54
N LEU A 364 -15.48 -6.69 16.60
CA LEU A 364 -16.73 -6.50 17.37
C LEU A 364 -16.54 -5.72 18.67
N ARG A 365 -15.31 -5.52 19.20
CA ARG A 365 -15.13 -5.14 20.62
C ARG A 365 -13.98 -4.18 21.02
N SER A 366 -13.09 -3.65 20.18
CA SER A 366 -11.93 -2.88 20.75
C SER A 366 -11.44 -1.61 20.04
N VAL A 367 -10.87 -0.69 20.80
CA VAL A 367 -10.07 0.48 20.34
C VAL A 367 -8.63 0.06 19.88
N GLU A 368 -8.54 -1.17 19.35
CA GLU A 368 -7.39 -2.00 18.94
C GLU A 368 -6.64 -2.77 20.05
N PRO A 369 -6.52 -4.10 19.89
CA PRO A 369 -5.24 -4.65 19.43
C PRO A 369 -5.31 -5.45 18.14
N TYR A 370 -6.49 -5.70 17.55
CA TYR A 370 -6.53 -6.59 16.38
C TYR A 370 -7.64 -6.44 15.33
N GLY A 371 -8.63 -5.54 15.41
CA GLY A 371 -9.68 -5.64 14.38
C GLY A 371 -10.75 -4.59 14.19
N THR A 372 -10.75 -3.44 14.86
CA THR A 372 -11.72 -2.40 14.46
C THR A 372 -11.51 -1.84 13.05
N ARG A 373 -10.45 -2.27 12.35
CA ARG A 373 -10.11 -1.81 11.00
C ARG A 373 -10.25 -2.86 9.90
N ILE A 374 -10.65 -4.08 10.25
CA ILE A 374 -11.08 -5.07 9.25
C ILE A 374 -12.58 -4.85 9.10
N GLY A 375 -12.99 -4.21 8.01
CA GLY A 375 -14.41 -3.97 7.76
C GLY A 375 -15.19 -5.29 7.85
N LEU A 376 -16.38 -5.28 8.45
CA LEU A 376 -17.25 -6.46 8.60
C LEU A 376 -17.42 -7.25 7.29
N LEU A 377 -17.38 -6.52 6.17
CA LEU A 377 -17.38 -7.06 4.81
C LEU A 377 -16.20 -7.99 4.50
N MET A 378 -14.99 -7.60 4.91
CA MET A 378 -13.81 -8.43 4.78
C MET A 378 -13.91 -9.67 5.65
N VAL A 379 -14.45 -9.55 6.86
CA VAL A 379 -14.64 -10.69 7.79
C VAL A 379 -15.58 -11.73 7.20
N VAL A 380 -16.75 -11.31 6.73
CA VAL A 380 -17.73 -12.19 6.06
C VAL A 380 -17.15 -12.77 4.78
N GLY A 381 -16.53 -11.94 3.95
CA GLY A 381 -15.90 -12.39 2.70
C GLY A 381 -14.77 -13.40 2.92
N LEU A 382 -13.94 -13.20 3.93
CA LEU A 382 -12.84 -14.10 4.27
C LEU A 382 -13.36 -15.47 4.73
N ALA A 383 -14.42 -15.50 5.55
CA ALA A 383 -15.07 -16.76 5.93
C ALA A 383 -15.57 -17.52 4.69
N LEU A 384 -16.20 -16.83 3.73
CA LEU A 384 -16.62 -17.42 2.46
C LEU A 384 -15.42 -17.96 1.67
N ALA A 385 -14.32 -17.23 1.61
CA ALA A 385 -13.12 -17.67 0.90
C ALA A 385 -12.48 -18.92 1.55
N LEU A 386 -12.47 -18.98 2.88
CA LEU A 386 -11.99 -20.15 3.62
C LEU A 386 -12.86 -21.38 3.33
N VAL A 387 -14.18 -21.26 3.41
CA VAL A 387 -15.12 -22.34 3.07
C VAL A 387 -14.93 -22.79 1.62
N ALA A 388 -14.78 -21.85 0.68
CA ALA A 388 -14.59 -22.13 -0.73
C ALA A 388 -13.36 -23.00 -1.02
N VAL A 389 -12.28 -22.91 -0.25
CA VAL A 389 -11.12 -23.81 -0.42
C VAL A 389 -11.47 -25.28 -0.18
N PHE A 390 -12.50 -25.57 0.63
CA PHE A 390 -12.92 -26.95 0.91
C PHE A 390 -13.96 -27.46 -0.08
N ILE A 391 -14.89 -26.61 -0.51
CA ILE A 391 -16.04 -27.02 -1.32
C ILE A 391 -15.92 -26.71 -2.81
N ALA A 392 -15.06 -25.77 -3.22
CA ALA A 392 -14.94 -25.41 -4.63
C ALA A 392 -14.23 -26.52 -5.43
N PRO A 393 -14.56 -26.68 -6.73
CA PRO A 393 -13.86 -27.57 -7.64
C PRO A 393 -12.35 -27.28 -7.69
N SER A 394 -11.52 -28.30 -7.99
CA SER A 394 -10.05 -28.18 -7.98
C SER A 394 -9.50 -26.93 -8.69
N PRO A 395 -9.98 -26.57 -9.90
CA PRO A 395 -9.46 -25.40 -10.60
C PRO A 395 -9.66 -24.08 -9.84
N TRP A 396 -10.75 -23.94 -9.09
CA TRP A 396 -11.01 -22.74 -8.27
C TRP A 396 -10.27 -22.78 -6.95
N ARG A 397 -10.18 -23.96 -6.33
CA ARG A 397 -9.40 -24.18 -5.11
C ARG A 397 -7.93 -23.80 -5.28
N GLU A 398 -7.33 -24.19 -6.40
CA GLU A 398 -5.94 -23.88 -6.76
C GLU A 398 -5.71 -22.40 -7.03
N ARG A 399 -6.76 -21.65 -7.41
CA ARG A 399 -6.71 -20.18 -7.60
C ARG A 399 -6.89 -19.42 -6.28
N ILE A 400 -7.78 -19.89 -5.40
CA ILE A 400 -8.08 -19.23 -4.12
C ILE A 400 -6.95 -19.46 -3.10
N ARG A 401 -6.44 -20.71 -3.01
CA ARG A 401 -5.48 -21.13 -1.98
C ARG A 401 -4.21 -20.29 -1.92
N PRO A 402 -3.53 -19.93 -3.03
CA PRO A 402 -2.32 -19.12 -2.98
C PRO A 402 -2.56 -17.75 -2.32
N ALA A 403 -3.64 -17.07 -2.69
CA ALA A 403 -3.95 -15.75 -2.15
C ALA A 403 -4.26 -15.81 -0.64
N LEU A 404 -5.04 -16.80 -0.19
CA LEU A 404 -5.31 -17.01 1.23
C LEU A 404 -4.04 -17.35 2.01
N LEU A 405 -3.24 -18.30 1.51
CA LEU A 405 -2.05 -18.79 2.20
C LEU A 405 -1.00 -17.69 2.34
N ILE A 406 -0.74 -16.92 1.28
CA ILE A 406 0.20 -15.79 1.32
C ILE A 406 -0.27 -14.73 2.32
N GLY A 407 -1.56 -14.37 2.30
CA GLY A 407 -2.13 -13.44 3.26
C GLY A 407 -2.01 -13.94 4.71
N ALA A 408 -2.27 -15.24 4.93
CA ALA A 408 -2.17 -15.89 6.23
C ALA A 408 -0.73 -15.95 6.75
N ILE A 409 0.23 -16.39 5.93
CA ILE A 409 1.65 -16.42 6.30
C ILE A 409 2.12 -15.01 6.67
N SER A 410 1.77 -14.00 5.88
CA SER A 410 2.12 -12.60 6.20
C SER A 410 1.46 -12.13 7.49
N TYR A 411 0.22 -12.55 7.75
CA TYR A 411 -0.48 -12.20 8.97
C TYR A 411 0.21 -12.81 10.18
N PHE A 412 0.51 -14.11 10.16
CA PHE A 412 1.21 -14.79 11.26
C PHE A 412 2.65 -14.32 11.45
N ALA A 413 3.31 -13.84 10.40
CA ALA A 413 4.66 -13.27 10.51
C ALA A 413 4.66 -11.88 11.18
N VAL A 414 3.62 -11.07 10.95
CA VAL A 414 3.60 -9.64 11.35
C VAL A 414 2.75 -9.40 12.61
N ALA A 415 1.58 -10.04 12.71
CA ALA A 415 0.62 -9.82 13.79
C ALA A 415 1.13 -10.11 15.22
N PRO A 416 2.05 -11.07 15.46
CA PRO A 416 2.60 -11.29 16.81
C PRO A 416 3.46 -10.11 17.29
N LEU A 417 4.15 -9.45 16.38
CA LEU A 417 5.17 -8.43 16.70
C LEU A 417 4.55 -7.03 16.87
N PHE A 418 3.40 -6.79 16.24
CA PHE A 418 2.82 -5.45 16.16
C PHE A 418 1.34 -5.40 16.57
N ILE A 419 1.03 -4.38 17.36
CA ILE A 419 -0.29 -4.18 17.99
C ILE A 419 -1.27 -3.50 17.03
N LYS A 420 -0.77 -2.74 16.05
CA LYS A 420 -1.63 -1.91 15.19
C LYS A 420 -1.95 -2.68 13.91
N THR A 421 -3.24 -2.88 13.66
CA THR A 421 -3.73 -3.59 12.47
C THR A 421 -3.28 -2.96 11.15
N ARG A 422 -2.96 -1.66 11.16
CA ARG A 422 -2.41 -0.90 10.02
C ARG A 422 -1.15 -1.51 9.39
N PHE A 423 -0.45 -2.41 10.08
CA PHE A 423 0.70 -3.12 9.53
C PHE A 423 0.33 -4.35 8.68
N LEU A 424 -0.94 -4.75 8.68
CA LEU A 424 -1.44 -5.97 8.02
C LEU A 424 -2.07 -5.68 6.64
N VAL A 425 -1.86 -4.49 6.08
CA VAL A 425 -2.47 -4.06 4.80
C VAL A 425 -2.12 -5.01 3.65
N PHE A 426 -0.89 -5.56 3.64
CA PHE A 426 -0.52 -6.57 2.66
C PHE A 426 -1.38 -7.84 2.78
N SER A 427 -1.52 -8.39 4.00
CA SER A 427 -2.39 -9.54 4.27
C SER A 427 -3.82 -9.28 3.85
N TRP A 428 -4.33 -8.08 4.15
CA TRP A 428 -5.67 -7.67 3.74
C TRP A 428 -5.83 -7.61 2.23
N GLY A 429 -4.89 -7.03 1.50
CA GLY A 429 -4.95 -7.02 0.03
C GLY A 429 -4.98 -8.43 -0.57
N MET A 430 -4.17 -9.35 -0.03
CA MET A 430 -4.15 -10.75 -0.46
C MET A 430 -5.45 -11.50 -0.13
N TRP A 431 -5.99 -11.32 1.07
CA TRP A 431 -7.29 -11.89 1.44
C TRP A 431 -8.43 -11.29 0.62
N THR A 432 -8.40 -9.99 0.38
CA THR A 432 -9.36 -9.32 -0.52
C THR A 432 -9.33 -9.94 -1.91
N ALA A 433 -8.13 -10.20 -2.42
CA ALA A 433 -7.97 -10.85 -3.71
C ALA A 433 -8.57 -12.26 -3.68
N ALA A 434 -8.33 -13.03 -2.62
CA ALA A 434 -8.94 -14.35 -2.43
C ALA A 434 -10.47 -14.30 -2.41
N VAL A 435 -11.06 -13.36 -1.66
CA VAL A 435 -12.52 -13.16 -1.67
C VAL A 435 -13.01 -12.86 -3.07
N GLY A 436 -12.35 -11.95 -3.79
CA GLY A 436 -12.71 -11.66 -5.18
C GLY A 436 -12.67 -12.90 -6.10
N ILE A 437 -11.68 -13.78 -5.93
CA ILE A 437 -11.58 -15.05 -6.66
C ILE A 437 -12.75 -15.97 -6.30
N THR A 438 -13.04 -16.13 -5.00
CA THR A 438 -14.19 -16.89 -4.50
C THR A 438 -15.51 -16.37 -5.07
N LEU A 439 -15.68 -15.05 -5.15
CA LEU A 439 -16.91 -14.49 -5.69
C LEU A 439 -17.01 -14.71 -7.21
N GLY A 440 -15.89 -14.71 -7.92
CA GLY A 440 -15.84 -15.12 -9.33
C GLY A 440 -16.30 -16.57 -9.53
N TRP A 441 -15.83 -17.49 -8.67
CA TRP A 441 -16.28 -18.88 -8.66
C TRP A 441 -17.79 -18.97 -8.43
N LEU A 442 -18.29 -18.44 -7.32
CA LEU A 442 -19.70 -18.55 -6.97
C LEU A 442 -20.59 -17.93 -8.09
N ARG A 443 -20.12 -16.89 -8.80
CA ARG A 443 -20.88 -16.23 -9.88
C ARG A 443 -21.07 -17.17 -11.07
N SER A 444 -20.07 -18.03 -11.31
CA SER A 444 -20.15 -19.08 -12.33
C SER A 444 -21.02 -20.26 -11.92
N SER A 445 -21.37 -20.41 -10.63
CA SER A 445 -22.00 -21.62 -10.08
C SER A 445 -23.39 -21.42 -9.45
N VAL A 446 -23.78 -20.21 -9.03
CA VAL A 446 -25.02 -19.94 -8.28
C VAL A 446 -25.90 -18.90 -8.98
N ARG A 447 -27.24 -19.09 -8.95
CA ARG A 447 -28.24 -18.16 -9.54
C ARG A 447 -28.03 -16.71 -9.07
N ARG A 448 -28.21 -15.74 -9.99
CA ARG A 448 -28.08 -14.27 -9.79
C ARG A 448 -28.77 -13.70 -8.54
N SER A 449 -29.80 -14.35 -8.00
CA SER A 449 -30.59 -13.85 -6.88
C SER A 449 -29.84 -13.89 -5.53
N VAL A 450 -28.99 -14.90 -5.30
CA VAL A 450 -28.18 -15.01 -4.07
C VAL A 450 -27.12 -13.90 -4.01
N TRP A 451 -26.66 -13.44 -5.17
CA TRP A 451 -25.72 -12.32 -5.32
C TRP A 451 -26.29 -10.97 -4.91
N ILE A 452 -27.56 -10.73 -5.25
CA ILE A 452 -28.24 -9.50 -4.90
C ILE A 452 -28.41 -9.44 -3.38
N LEU A 453 -28.71 -10.56 -2.72
CA LEU A 453 -28.84 -10.65 -1.27
C LEU A 453 -27.50 -10.47 -0.53
N ILE A 454 -26.43 -11.15 -0.96
CA ILE A 454 -25.09 -10.97 -0.35
C ILE A 454 -24.58 -9.55 -0.61
N GLY A 455 -24.77 -9.02 -1.82
CA GLY A 455 -24.37 -7.66 -2.19
C GLY A 455 -25.18 -6.57 -1.46
N ALA A 456 -26.49 -6.75 -1.30
CA ALA A 456 -27.34 -5.83 -0.55
C ALA A 456 -27.00 -5.87 0.95
N GLY A 457 -26.84 -7.07 1.53
CA GLY A 457 -26.41 -7.23 2.93
C GLY A 457 -25.04 -6.59 3.19
N ALA A 458 -24.10 -6.78 2.26
CA ALA A 458 -22.79 -6.12 2.30
C ALA A 458 -22.91 -4.59 2.23
N THR A 459 -23.71 -4.07 1.31
CA THR A 459 -23.85 -2.61 1.11
C THR A 459 -24.56 -1.95 2.29
N CYS A 460 -25.58 -2.59 2.88
CA CYS A 460 -26.27 -2.11 4.08
C CYS A 460 -25.34 -2.08 5.29
N LEU A 461 -24.50 -3.10 5.49
CA LEU A 461 -23.56 -3.17 6.61
C LEU A 461 -22.39 -2.17 6.47
N GLY A 462 -21.85 -1.99 5.26
CA GLY A 462 -20.89 -0.93 4.97
C GLY A 462 -21.50 0.47 5.12
N GLY A 463 -22.77 0.64 4.78
CA GLY A 463 -23.53 1.88 4.97
C GLY A 463 -23.70 2.26 6.45
N ILE A 464 -23.95 1.30 7.34
CA ILE A 464 -24.07 1.54 8.79
C ILE A 464 -22.74 2.04 9.39
N GLU A 465 -21.62 1.45 9.01
CA GLU A 465 -20.27 1.92 9.37
C GLU A 465 -20.01 3.34 8.83
N MET A 466 -20.40 3.63 7.58
CA MET A 466 -20.27 4.96 6.98
C MET A 466 -21.15 6.01 7.65
N ILE A 467 -22.37 5.66 8.07
CA ILE A 467 -23.27 6.55 8.83
C ILE A 467 -22.64 6.88 10.18
N ASN A 468 -22.11 5.88 10.89
CA ASN A 468 -21.41 6.09 12.16
C ASN A 468 -20.16 6.98 12.00
N ALA A 469 -19.39 6.78 10.93
CA ALA A 469 -18.25 7.64 10.60
C ALA A 469 -18.68 9.09 10.29
N SER A 470 -19.79 9.27 9.56
CA SER A 470 -20.35 10.58 9.20
C SER A 470 -20.90 11.32 10.42
N VAL A 471 -21.60 10.63 11.33
CA VAL A 471 -22.07 11.19 12.60
C VAL A 471 -20.91 11.61 13.50
N LEU A 472 -19.84 10.81 13.55
CA LEU A 472 -18.63 11.18 14.29
C LEU A 472 -17.87 12.36 13.66
N LEU A 473 -17.84 12.45 12.32
CA LEU A 473 -17.27 13.60 11.60
C LEU A 473 -18.05 14.89 11.92
N LEU A 474 -19.38 14.83 11.86
CA LEU A 474 -20.26 15.96 12.20
C LEU A 474 -20.11 16.40 13.66
N ARG A 475 -19.81 15.46 14.57
CA ARG A 475 -19.50 15.77 15.98
C ARG A 475 -18.13 16.41 16.17
N SER A 476 -17.13 16.08 15.35
CA SER A 476 -15.78 16.68 15.42
C SER A 476 -15.68 18.06 14.76
N LEU A 477 -16.70 18.45 14.01
CA LEU A 477 -16.85 19.77 13.38
C LEU A 477 -17.64 20.77 14.25
N ARG A 478 -18.19 20.31 15.37
CA ARG A 478 -18.71 21.14 16.47
C ARG A 478 -17.64 21.24 17.54
#